data_AF-A0A6P1BV02-F1
#
_entry.id   AF-A0A6P1BV02-F1
#
_cell.length_a   1.000
_cell.length_b   1.000
_cell.length_c   1.000
_cell.angle_alpha   90.00
_cell.angle_beta   90.00
_cell.angle_gamma   90.00
#
_symmetry.space_group_name_H-M   'P 1'
#
loop_
_entity.id
_entity.type
_entity.pdbx_description
1 polymer ?
#
loop_
_entity_poly.entity_id
_entity_poly.type
_entity_poly.pdbx_seq_one_letter_code
_entity_poly.pdbx_strand_id
1 'polypeptide(L)'
;MTRIVLIVFGIMALFPPRAFAQSSSCGWYAITYCKPTYEEASAFAKRTGTGYVLNTSSPEYPNFASGFFCVAAGPMDRETAISTVDYWRSSGVSLSAYAKSAC
;
A
#
# COMPACT_ATOMS: atom_id res chain seq x y z
N MET A 1 37.39 -1.21 55.24
CA MET A 1 36.94 0.06 54.61
C MET A 1 37.66 0.24 53.28
N THR A 2 37.07 -0.14 52.14
CA THR A 2 37.42 0.47 50.84
C THR A 2 36.30 0.21 49.84
N ARG A 3 35.67 1.28 49.35
CA ARG A 3 34.63 1.30 48.31
C ARG A 3 35.34 1.42 46.96
N ILE A 4 35.00 0.56 46.00
CA ILE A 4 35.37 0.77 44.59
C ILE A 4 34.06 0.90 43.81
N VAL A 5 33.73 2.13 43.45
CA VAL A 5 32.59 2.49 42.60
C VAL A 5 33.17 2.66 41.19
N LEU A 6 32.94 1.67 40.32
CA LEU A 6 33.25 1.77 38.90
C LEU A 6 32.06 2.43 38.19
N ILE A 7 32.21 3.71 37.87
CA ILE A 7 31.29 4.48 37.02
C ILE A 7 31.60 4.07 35.57
N VAL A 8 30.75 3.22 35.00
CA VAL A 8 30.79 2.93 33.56
C VAL A 8 30.16 4.12 32.83
N PHE A 9 31.01 4.91 32.18
CA PHE A 9 30.64 6.02 31.32
C PHE A 9 29.70 5.54 30.20
N GLY A 10 28.48 6.08 30.19
CA GLY A 10 27.51 5.88 29.14
C GLY A 10 27.98 6.51 27.83
N ILE A 11 28.21 5.66 26.83
CA ILE A 11 28.40 6.08 25.45
C ILE A 11 26.99 6.35 24.88
N MET A 12 26.53 7.60 24.99
CA MET A 12 25.40 8.10 24.20
C MET A 12 25.85 8.15 22.75
N ALA A 13 25.66 7.04 22.04
CA ALA A 13 25.88 6.99 20.61
C ALA A 13 24.79 7.83 19.91
N LEU A 14 25.22 8.96 19.35
CA LEU A 14 24.47 9.78 18.39
C LEU A 14 24.28 8.99 17.08
N PHE A 15 23.45 7.95 17.10
CA PHE A 15 22.94 7.38 15.86
C PHE A 15 21.77 8.25 15.41
N PRO A 16 21.87 8.97 14.27
CA PRO A 16 20.69 9.60 13.70
C PRO A 16 19.65 8.48 13.48
N PRO A 17 18.35 8.70 13.78
CA PRO A 17 17.34 7.76 13.38
C PRO A 17 17.47 7.62 11.86
N ARG A 18 17.89 6.44 11.40
CA ARG A 18 17.76 6.09 9.98
C ARG A 18 16.26 6.22 9.71
N ALA A 19 15.87 7.24 8.94
CA ALA A 19 14.56 7.23 8.31
C ALA A 19 14.48 5.88 7.60
N PHE A 20 13.64 5.00 8.12
CA PHE A 20 13.31 3.78 7.39
C PHE A 20 12.83 4.28 6.04
N ALA A 21 13.55 3.93 4.98
CA ALA A 21 13.00 4.01 3.64
C ALA A 21 11.74 3.16 3.72
N GLN A 22 10.59 3.83 3.88
CA GLN A 22 9.30 3.21 3.86
C GLN A 22 9.30 2.48 2.52
N SER A 23 9.32 1.16 2.58
CA SER A 23 9.29 0.29 1.41
C SER A 23 8.02 0.65 0.67
N SER A 24 8.09 1.65 -0.20
CA SER A 24 7.02 2.02 -1.10
C SER A 24 6.65 0.73 -1.80
N SER A 25 5.39 0.33 -1.71
CA SER A 25 4.86 -0.84 -2.41
C SER A 25 4.86 -0.55 -3.91
N CYS A 26 6.07 -0.48 -4.46
CA CYS A 26 6.39 -0.03 -5.78
C CYS A 26 6.04 -1.16 -6.74
N GLY A 27 5.19 -0.84 -7.70
CA GLY A 27 4.67 -1.82 -8.64
C GLY A 27 3.41 -1.31 -9.31
N TRP A 28 2.87 -2.15 -10.17
CA TRP A 28 1.58 -1.92 -10.82
C TRP A 28 0.46 -2.56 -10.02
N TYR A 29 -0.69 -1.91 -10.08
CA TYR A 29 -1.92 -2.33 -9.44
C TYR A 29 -3.03 -2.37 -10.47
N ALA A 30 -3.81 -3.45 -10.45
CA ALA A 30 -5.11 -3.47 -11.09
C ALA A 30 -6.13 -2.89 -10.11
N ILE A 31 -6.86 -1.84 -10.51
CA ILE A 31 -7.85 -1.13 -9.69
C ILE A 31 -9.22 -1.33 -10.31
N THR A 32 -10.21 -1.74 -9.51
CA THR A 32 -11.56 -2.08 -10.02
C THR A 32 -12.66 -1.13 -9.53
N TYR A 33 -12.49 -0.55 -8.34
CA TYR A 33 -13.51 0.28 -7.70
C TYR A 33 -12.88 1.23 -6.70
N CYS A 34 -13.27 2.51 -6.68
CA CYS A 34 -12.76 3.50 -5.72
C CYS A 34 -13.91 4.31 -5.12
N LYS A 35 -13.86 4.53 -3.80
CA LYS A 35 -14.87 5.31 -3.06
C LYS A 35 -14.24 6.19 -2.00
N PRO A 36 -14.90 7.29 -1.59
CA PRO A 36 -14.38 8.15 -0.51
C PRO A 36 -14.33 7.47 0.86
N THR A 37 -15.11 6.39 1.05
CA THR A 37 -15.18 5.66 2.32
C THR A 37 -14.62 4.25 2.20
N TYR A 38 -13.96 3.78 3.26
CA TYR A 38 -13.45 2.40 3.34
C TYR A 38 -14.59 1.38 3.30
N GLU A 39 -15.73 1.69 3.91
CA GLU A 39 -16.87 0.79 4.03
C GLU A 39 -17.45 0.42 2.67
N GLU A 40 -17.69 1.40 1.78
CA GLU A 40 -18.19 1.14 0.43
C GLU A 40 -17.20 0.31 -0.41
N ALA A 41 -15.90 0.63 -0.32
CA ALA A 41 -14.86 -0.12 -1.03
C ALA A 41 -14.75 -1.57 -0.51
N SER A 42 -14.80 -1.75 0.81
CA SER A 42 -14.74 -3.07 1.46
C SER A 42 -15.99 -3.91 1.13
N ALA A 43 -17.17 -3.30 1.13
CA ALA A 43 -18.41 -3.97 0.75
C ALA A 43 -18.35 -4.45 -0.71
N PHE A 44 -17.81 -3.63 -1.62
CA PHE A 44 -17.57 -4.03 -3.01
C PHE A 44 -16.62 -5.24 -3.08
N ALA A 45 -15.44 -5.16 -2.45
CA ALA A 45 -14.44 -6.23 -2.47
C ALA A 45 -15.00 -7.56 -1.93
N LYS A 46 -15.76 -7.51 -0.83
CA LYS A 46 -16.42 -8.70 -0.26
C LYS A 46 -17.49 -9.28 -1.19
N ARG A 47 -18.28 -8.42 -1.83
CA ARG A 47 -19.35 -8.85 -2.74
C ARG A 47 -18.80 -9.51 -4.00
N THR A 48 -17.72 -8.98 -4.56
CA THR A 48 -17.12 -9.51 -5.80
C THR A 48 -16.08 -10.60 -5.53
N GLY A 49 -15.58 -10.71 -4.30
CA GLY A 49 -14.48 -11.62 -3.97
C GLY A 49 -13.15 -11.23 -4.62
N THR A 50 -12.99 -9.96 -5.00
CA THR A 50 -11.82 -9.49 -5.75
C THR A 50 -11.00 -8.47 -4.98
N GLY A 51 -9.69 -8.65 -4.97
CA GLY A 51 -8.73 -7.67 -4.48
C GLY A 51 -8.83 -7.36 -2.98
N TYR A 52 -8.07 -6.35 -2.56
CA TYR A 52 -8.09 -5.79 -1.22
C TYR A 52 -8.23 -4.27 -1.29
N VAL A 53 -8.63 -3.65 -0.18
CA VAL A 53 -8.82 -2.20 -0.12
C VAL A 53 -7.50 -1.52 0.26
N LEU A 54 -7.05 -0.59 -0.59
CA LEU A 54 -5.94 0.31 -0.30
C LEU A 54 -6.43 1.73 0.01
N ASN A 55 -5.71 2.42 0.89
CA ASN A 55 -5.92 3.84 1.17
C ASN A 55 -4.97 4.67 0.30
N THR A 56 -5.53 5.36 -0.70
CA THR A 56 -4.76 6.16 -1.67
C THR A 56 -4.08 7.39 -1.06
N SER A 57 -4.48 7.80 0.15
CA SER A 57 -3.80 8.87 0.89
C SER A 57 -2.55 8.38 1.64
N SER A 58 -2.28 7.07 1.65
CA SER A 58 -1.06 6.53 2.26
C SER A 58 0.17 7.00 1.48
N PRO A 59 1.27 7.40 2.17
CA PRO A 59 2.53 7.74 1.52
C PRO A 59 3.15 6.57 0.73
N GLU A 60 2.65 5.35 0.91
CA GLU A 60 3.03 4.17 0.13
C GLU A 60 2.60 4.23 -1.34
N TYR A 61 1.61 5.07 -1.69
CA TYR A 61 1.02 5.16 -3.03
C TYR A 61 1.12 6.58 -3.62
N PRO A 62 2.34 7.14 -3.80
CA PRO A 62 2.53 8.54 -4.15
C PRO A 62 1.94 8.95 -5.51
N ASN A 63 1.76 8.02 -6.45
CA ASN A 63 1.18 8.30 -7.76
C ASN A 63 -0.35 8.17 -7.83
N PHE A 64 -1.00 7.77 -6.73
CA PHE A 64 -2.45 7.61 -6.66
C PHE A 64 -3.12 8.94 -6.32
N ALA A 65 -4.32 9.15 -6.84
CA ALA A 65 -5.13 10.30 -6.42
C ALA A 65 -5.56 10.09 -4.96
N SER A 66 -5.14 10.98 -4.07
CA SER A 66 -5.45 10.91 -2.64
C SER A 66 -6.94 11.09 -2.34
N GLY A 67 -7.39 10.63 -1.17
CA GLY A 67 -8.74 10.84 -0.66
C GLY A 67 -9.73 9.71 -0.99
N PHE A 68 -9.25 8.59 -1.52
CA PHE A 68 -10.05 7.44 -1.89
C PHE A 68 -9.57 6.15 -1.23
N PHE A 69 -10.50 5.22 -1.08
CA PHE A 69 -10.26 3.82 -0.81
C PHE A 69 -10.57 3.03 -2.08
N CYS A 70 -9.56 2.34 -2.61
CA CYS A 70 -9.67 1.61 -3.86
C CYS A 70 -9.53 0.11 -3.63
N VAL A 71 -10.36 -0.68 -4.30
CA VAL A 71 -10.21 -2.13 -4.40
C VAL A 71 -9.21 -2.43 -5.50
N ALA A 72 -8.13 -3.12 -5.12
CA ALA A 72 -7.01 -3.39 -6.02
C ALA A 72 -6.40 -4.77 -5.81
N ALA A 73 -5.65 -5.22 -6.80
CA ALA A 73 -4.72 -6.35 -6.71
C ALA A 73 -3.32 -5.84 -7.07
N GLY A 74 -2.30 -6.26 -6.31
CA GLY A 74 -0.91 -5.84 -6.46
C GLY A 74 -0.14 -5.88 -5.14
N PRO A 75 1.10 -5.37 -5.08
CA PRO A 75 1.89 -4.92 -6.23
C PRO A 75 2.25 -6.08 -7.17
N MET A 76 2.32 -5.82 -8.47
CA MET A 76 2.71 -6.78 -9.52
C MET A 76 3.44 -6.08 -10.67
N ASP A 77 3.91 -6.84 -11.66
CA ASP A 77 4.43 -6.29 -12.91
C ASP A 77 3.31 -5.70 -13.79
N ARG A 78 3.70 -4.91 -14.80
CA ARG A 78 2.76 -4.16 -15.63
C ARG A 78 1.85 -5.08 -16.44
N GLU A 79 2.43 -6.13 -17.01
CA GLU A 79 1.73 -7.09 -17.88
C GLU A 79 0.66 -7.85 -17.08
N THR A 80 1.00 -8.31 -15.87
CA THR A 80 0.04 -8.97 -14.96
C THR A 80 -1.07 -8.02 -14.53
N ALA A 81 -0.77 -6.74 -14.27
CA ALA A 81 -1.79 -5.75 -13.92
C ALA A 81 -2.77 -5.51 -15.07
N ILE A 82 -2.28 -5.40 -16.31
CA ILE A 82 -3.12 -5.24 -17.50
C ILE A 82 -4.00 -6.48 -17.71
N SER A 83 -3.42 -7.67 -17.63
CA SER A 83 -4.16 -8.94 -17.77
C SER A 83 -5.26 -9.08 -16.71
N THR A 84 -4.97 -8.69 -15.46
CA THR A 84 -5.96 -8.69 -14.37
C THR A 84 -7.12 -7.73 -14.64
N VAL A 85 -6.82 -6.54 -15.17
CA VAL A 85 -7.84 -5.56 -15.57
C VAL A 85 -8.72 -6.11 -16.70
N ASP A 86 -8.13 -6.73 -17.72
CA ASP A 86 -8.88 -7.29 -18.84
C ASP A 86 -9.76 -8.46 -18.39
N TYR A 87 -9.27 -9.29 -17.45
CA TYR A 87 -10.09 -10.30 -16.78
C TYR A 87 -11.27 -9.69 -16.03
N TRP A 88 -11.07 -8.66 -15.20
CA TRP A 88 -12.18 -8.02 -14.47
C TRP A 88 -13.21 -7.33 -15.37
N ARG A 89 -12.76 -6.77 -16.50
CA ARG A 89 -13.67 -6.20 -17.50
C ARG A 89 -14.48 -7.28 -18.20
N SER A 90 -13.84 -8.36 -18.65
CA SER A 90 -14.49 -9.45 -19.38
C SER A 90 -15.40 -10.32 -18.51
N SER A 91 -15.08 -10.49 -17.22
CA SER A 91 -15.90 -11.23 -16.25
C SER A 91 -17.07 -10.42 -15.68
N GLY A 92 -17.19 -9.14 -16.04
CA GLY A 92 -18.27 -8.27 -15.56
C GLY A 92 -18.09 -7.77 -14.13
N VAL A 93 -16.91 -7.95 -13.51
CA VAL A 93 -16.60 -7.40 -12.17
C VAL A 93 -16.65 -5.87 -12.20
N SER A 94 -15.98 -5.26 -13.18
CA SER A 94 -15.97 -3.80 -13.36
C SER A 94 -15.52 -3.44 -14.76
N LEU A 95 -16.41 -2.81 -15.53
CA LEU A 95 -16.07 -2.26 -16.85
C LEU A 95 -15.09 -1.09 -16.75
N SER A 96 -15.03 -0.42 -15.59
CA SER A 96 -14.14 0.70 -15.33
C SER A 96 -12.81 0.29 -14.67
N ALA A 97 -12.48 -1.01 -14.62
CA ALA A 97 -11.19 -1.43 -14.09
C ALA A 97 -10.04 -0.82 -14.91
N TYR A 98 -8.92 -0.49 -14.26
CA TYR A 98 -7.74 0.10 -14.91
C TYR A 98 -6.44 -0.26 -14.16
N ALA A 99 -5.30 -0.20 -14.86
CA ALA A 99 -3.99 -0.43 -14.27
C ALA A 99 -3.32 0.90 -13.90
N LYS A 100 -2.62 0.95 -12.77
CA LYS A 100 -1.95 2.15 -12.27
C LYS A 100 -0.65 1.78 -11.57
N SER A 101 0.42 2.53 -11.81
CA SER A 101 1.68 2.38 -11.10
C SER A 101 1.65 3.18 -9.79
N ALA A 102 2.11 2.59 -8.69
CA ALA A 102 2.19 3.24 -7.37
C ALA A 102 3.41 4.16 -7.24
N CYS A 103 4.48 3.78 -7.93
CA CYS A 103 5.61 4.60 -8.33
C CYS A 103 5.79 4.37 -9.85
#